data_AF-A0A484LY62-F1
#
_entry.id   AF-A0A484LY62-F1
#
_cell.length_a   1.000
_cell.length_b   1.000
_cell.length_c   1.000
_cell.angle_alpha   90.00
_cell.angle_beta   90.00
_cell.angle_gamma   90.00
#
_symmetry.space_group_name_H-M   'P 1'
#
loop_
_entity.id
_entity.type
_entity.pdbx_description
1 polymer ?
#
loop_
_entity_poly.entity_id
_entity_poly.type
_entity_poly.pdbx_seq_one_letter_code
_entity_poly.pdbx_strand_id
1 'polypeptide(L)'
;MVRPRKLLYMAIDGVAPRAKMNQQRSRRFRAAKDAADAAAEEERLREEFEKEGRKLPPKLESQTFDSNVITPGTPFMDTLSIALQYYIHLRLNHDPGWRNIKVILSDANIPGEGEHKIMSYIRLQRNLPGFDPNTHHCLYGLDADLIMLALATHEVHFAILREVVFTPGQQDKCFLCGQVGHRAADCEGKAKRKAGEFDEKGDGEVVAKKPYQFLNIWTLREYLEYEFRIPNPPFEIDFERIVDDFIFMCFFVGNDFLPHMPTLEIREGAINLLMCVYKKEFKSLGGYLTDASKPNLGRVEHFIQAVGSYEDKIFQKRARLHQRQSERIKREKTQKRRDESVPESEPESLVPVARFHGSRLASGPTPSPHQHGARPNQFRRDNKSEQSVNPHGGRNRNHATKVARSTSAATIGAAIVEAERSLETEADDAKEELKTKLKELLREKNDVFNSENPEEDKVKLGEPGWKERYYDEKFSAKTPEEMDQIRNDVVLKYTEGLCWVMHYYYEGVCSWQWFYPYHYAPFASDLKDLEGLSISFTLGSPFKPFNQLLGVFPAASSHALPEQYRKLMTDPNSPIIDFYPTDFEVDMNGKRYSWQVLVKNTVTSLYYQKHFNPS
;
A
#
# COMPACT_ATOMS: atom_id res chain seq x y z
N MET A 1 3.50 -23.77 1.01
CA MET A 1 3.28 -22.97 2.23
C MET A 1 2.08 -23.53 3.00
N VAL A 2 0.85 -23.03 2.81
CA VAL A 2 -0.34 -23.35 3.63
C VAL A 2 -0.67 -24.85 3.76
N ARG A 3 -0.66 -25.62 2.65
CA ARG A 3 -1.02 -27.07 2.61
C ARG A 3 -2.42 -27.36 3.22
N PRO A 4 -3.51 -26.83 2.62
CA PRO A 4 -4.88 -27.10 3.09
C PRO A 4 -5.21 -28.60 3.15
N ARG A 5 -6.13 -28.99 4.04
CA ARG A 5 -6.41 -30.40 4.37
C ARG A 5 -7.85 -30.87 4.14
N LYS A 6 -8.82 -29.94 4.09
CA LYS A 6 -10.24 -30.23 3.80
C LYS A 6 -10.72 -29.50 2.53
N LEU A 7 -10.37 -28.21 2.41
CA LEU A 7 -10.89 -27.31 1.38
C LEU A 7 -9.80 -26.35 0.85
N LEU A 8 -9.84 -26.06 -0.44
CA LEU A 8 -9.31 -24.84 -1.06
C LEU A 8 -10.49 -24.07 -1.68
N TYR A 9 -10.75 -22.86 -1.18
CA TYR A 9 -11.72 -21.94 -1.79
C TYR A 9 -10.95 -20.87 -2.57
N MET A 10 -11.30 -20.68 -3.84
CA MET A 10 -10.71 -19.69 -4.73
C MET A 10 -11.81 -18.72 -5.15
N ALA A 11 -11.78 -17.49 -4.62
CA ALA A 11 -12.72 -16.44 -4.99
C ALA A 11 -12.04 -15.42 -5.91
N ILE A 12 -12.69 -15.11 -7.01
CA ILE A 12 -12.37 -13.98 -7.89
C ILE A 12 -13.45 -12.92 -7.64
N ASP A 13 -13.14 -11.62 -7.73
CA ASP A 13 -14.17 -10.57 -7.66
C ASP A 13 -15.23 -10.75 -8.74
N GLY A 14 -16.49 -10.66 -8.34
CA GLY A 14 -17.67 -10.56 -9.19
C GLY A 14 -18.23 -9.14 -9.22
N VAL A 15 -19.45 -8.98 -9.76
CA VAL A 15 -20.12 -7.67 -9.71
C VAL A 15 -20.38 -7.26 -8.27
N ALA A 16 -19.86 -6.10 -7.86
CA ALA A 16 -19.93 -5.58 -6.50
C ALA A 16 -21.18 -4.70 -6.27
N PRO A 17 -21.54 -4.40 -5.00
CA PRO A 17 -22.58 -3.41 -4.69
C PRO A 17 -22.21 -1.99 -5.14
N ARG A 18 -23.21 -1.13 -5.39
CA ARG A 18 -23.00 0.24 -5.89
C ARG A 18 -22.06 1.07 -4.99
N ALA A 19 -22.14 0.89 -3.67
CA ALA A 19 -21.22 1.49 -2.71
C ALA A 19 -19.74 1.25 -3.08
N LYS A 20 -19.34 -0.01 -3.32
CA LYS A 20 -17.97 -0.36 -3.76
C LYS A 20 -17.68 0.11 -5.19
N MET A 21 -18.67 0.06 -6.09
CA MET A 21 -18.47 0.50 -7.48
C MET A 21 -18.00 1.95 -7.57
N ASN A 22 -18.48 2.84 -6.70
CA ASN A 22 -18.01 4.24 -6.65
C ASN A 22 -16.52 4.33 -6.24
N GLN A 23 -16.08 3.55 -5.24
CA GLN A 23 -14.66 3.45 -4.84
C GLN A 23 -13.80 2.90 -5.98
N GLN A 24 -14.27 1.84 -6.64
CA GLN A 24 -13.60 1.26 -7.80
C GLN A 24 -13.46 2.28 -8.94
N ARG A 25 -14.54 2.99 -9.28
CA ARG A 25 -14.54 4.06 -10.32
C ARG A 25 -13.50 5.14 -10.00
N SER A 26 -13.52 5.69 -8.79
CA SER A 26 -12.56 6.70 -8.32
C SER A 26 -11.10 6.23 -8.49
N ARG A 27 -10.80 4.99 -8.06
CA ARG A 27 -9.47 4.37 -8.24
C ARG A 27 -9.06 4.18 -9.69
N ARG A 28 -9.99 3.82 -10.58
CA ARG A 28 -9.71 3.52 -12.00
C ARG A 28 -9.53 4.77 -12.85
N PHE A 29 -10.34 5.80 -12.60
CA PHE A 29 -10.15 7.12 -13.18
C PHE A 29 -8.80 7.72 -12.72
N ARG A 30 -8.48 7.62 -11.43
CA ARG A 30 -7.17 7.98 -10.89
C ARG A 30 -6.03 7.22 -11.58
N ALA A 31 -6.08 5.89 -11.62
CA ALA A 31 -5.04 5.06 -12.23
C ALA A 31 -4.81 5.38 -13.72
N ALA A 32 -5.87 5.70 -14.47
CA ALA A 32 -5.75 6.12 -15.86
C ALA A 32 -5.11 7.51 -16.02
N LYS A 33 -5.44 8.48 -15.13
CA LYS A 33 -4.78 9.79 -15.12
C LYS A 33 -3.31 9.69 -14.69
N ASP A 34 -3.03 8.99 -13.58
CA ASP A 34 -1.68 8.74 -13.07
C ASP A 34 -0.80 8.06 -14.14
N ALA A 35 -1.37 7.14 -14.94
CA ALA A 35 -0.69 6.49 -16.06
C ALA A 35 -0.47 7.41 -17.27
N ALA A 36 -1.43 8.28 -17.61
CA ALA A 36 -1.28 9.27 -18.68
C ALA A 36 -0.22 10.34 -18.32
N ASP A 37 -0.26 10.86 -17.08
CA ASP A 37 0.73 11.80 -16.54
C ASP A 37 2.14 11.17 -16.51
N ALA A 38 2.25 9.88 -16.17
CA ALA A 38 3.51 9.14 -16.22
C ALA A 38 4.01 8.89 -17.65
N ALA A 39 3.14 8.58 -18.60
CA ALA A 39 3.51 8.39 -20.00
C ALA A 39 3.99 9.71 -20.66
N ALA A 40 3.33 10.83 -20.34
CA ALA A 40 3.75 12.16 -20.80
C ALA A 40 5.09 12.60 -20.16
N GLU A 41 5.33 12.26 -18.90
CA GLU A 41 6.61 12.52 -18.23
C GLU A 41 7.75 11.64 -18.78
N GLU A 42 7.50 10.37 -19.07
CA GLU A 42 8.48 9.50 -19.75
C GLU A 42 8.86 10.07 -21.12
N GLU A 43 7.88 10.55 -21.91
CA GLU A 43 8.14 11.10 -23.24
C GLU A 43 8.97 12.39 -23.17
N ARG A 44 8.66 13.27 -22.21
CA ARG A 44 9.44 14.50 -21.94
C ARG A 44 10.89 14.19 -21.60
N LEU A 45 11.13 13.17 -20.78
CA LEU A 45 12.47 12.73 -20.40
C LEU A 45 13.20 12.01 -21.55
N ARG A 46 12.49 11.26 -22.41
CA ARG A 46 13.06 10.67 -23.64
C ARG A 46 13.60 11.76 -24.55
N GLU A 47 12.81 12.79 -24.84
CA GLU A 47 13.26 13.94 -25.62
C GLU A 47 14.49 14.64 -25.01
N GLU A 48 14.56 14.75 -23.67
CA GLU A 48 15.68 15.37 -22.96
C GLU A 48 16.97 14.55 -23.13
N PHE A 49 16.91 13.22 -22.94
CA PHE A 49 18.03 12.32 -23.16
C PHE A 49 18.51 12.31 -24.62
N GLU A 50 17.58 12.34 -25.59
CA GLU A 50 17.92 12.43 -27.01
C GLU A 50 18.59 13.77 -27.36
N LYS A 51 18.19 14.88 -26.73
CA LYS A 51 18.85 16.20 -26.87
C LYS A 51 20.23 16.24 -26.20
N GLU A 52 20.44 15.49 -25.12
CA GLU A 52 21.78 15.21 -24.57
C GLU A 52 22.64 14.28 -25.46
N GLY A 53 22.09 13.73 -26.54
CA GLY A 53 22.77 12.81 -27.45
C GLY A 53 22.84 11.37 -26.93
N ARG A 54 22.15 11.04 -25.82
CA ARG A 54 22.10 9.69 -25.26
C ARG A 54 21.12 8.83 -26.06
N LYS A 55 21.60 7.70 -26.58
CA LYS A 55 20.74 6.74 -27.28
C LYS A 55 19.93 5.94 -26.26
N LEU A 56 18.64 6.23 -26.16
CA LEU A 56 17.69 5.34 -25.50
C LEU A 56 17.24 4.23 -26.45
N PRO A 57 16.93 3.03 -25.94
CA PRO A 57 16.24 2.02 -26.74
C PRO A 57 14.86 2.55 -27.16
N PRO A 58 14.35 2.11 -28.34
CA PRO A 58 13.03 2.51 -28.79
C PRO A 58 11.98 2.21 -27.72
N LYS A 59 10.90 2.98 -27.72
CA LYS A 59 9.74 2.70 -26.87
C LYS A 59 9.11 1.39 -27.34
N LEU A 60 9.59 0.29 -26.77
CA LEU A 60 8.77 -0.90 -26.60
C LEU A 60 7.47 -0.39 -25.98
N GLU A 61 6.37 -0.48 -26.72
CA GLU A 61 5.04 -0.48 -26.12
C GLU A 61 5.06 -1.61 -25.10
N SER A 62 5.28 -1.25 -23.84
CA SER A 62 5.20 -2.22 -22.78
C SER A 62 3.80 -2.80 -22.85
N GLN A 63 3.69 -4.13 -22.78
CA GLN A 63 2.44 -4.78 -22.42
C GLN A 63 2.19 -4.56 -20.91
N THR A 64 2.24 -3.29 -20.49
CA THR A 64 1.58 -2.70 -19.33
C THR A 64 0.09 -2.85 -19.53
N PHE A 65 -0.31 -4.10 -19.42
CA PHE A 65 -1.66 -4.62 -19.33
C PHE A 65 -2.51 -3.67 -18.50
N ASP A 66 -3.52 -3.05 -19.13
CA ASP A 66 -4.41 -2.11 -18.44
C ASP A 66 -5.03 -2.82 -17.23
N SER A 67 -4.59 -2.46 -16.03
CA SER A 67 -5.01 -3.12 -14.80
C SER A 67 -6.53 -3.02 -14.56
N ASN A 68 -7.21 -2.08 -15.22
CA ASN A 68 -8.66 -2.00 -15.21
C ASN A 68 -9.32 -3.23 -15.87
N VAL A 69 -8.67 -3.95 -16.81
CA VAL A 69 -9.28 -5.14 -17.41
C VAL A 69 -9.45 -6.31 -16.42
N ILE A 70 -8.88 -6.23 -15.23
CA ILE A 70 -9.15 -7.12 -14.09
C ILE A 70 -10.53 -6.76 -13.48
N THR A 71 -11.60 -7.00 -14.24
CA THR A 71 -12.98 -6.65 -13.87
C THR A 71 -13.99 -7.63 -14.46
N PRO A 72 -15.02 -8.06 -13.71
CA PRO A 72 -16.12 -8.88 -14.22
C PRO A 72 -16.68 -8.41 -15.56
N GLY A 73 -16.79 -9.35 -16.51
CA GLY A 73 -17.32 -9.10 -17.85
C GLY A 73 -16.29 -8.73 -18.92
N THR A 74 -14.99 -8.59 -18.60
CA THR A 74 -13.96 -8.46 -19.63
C THR A 74 -13.55 -9.82 -20.22
N PRO A 75 -13.06 -9.88 -21.47
CA PRO A 75 -12.51 -11.11 -22.06
C PRO A 75 -11.34 -11.70 -21.27
N PHE A 76 -10.59 -10.87 -20.55
CA PHE A 76 -9.51 -11.33 -19.67
C PHE A 76 -10.05 -12.18 -18.50
N MET A 77 -11.12 -11.74 -17.83
CA MET A 77 -11.66 -12.47 -16.68
C MET A 77 -12.33 -13.78 -17.08
N ASP A 78 -12.90 -13.86 -18.28
CA ASP A 78 -13.37 -15.12 -18.88
C ASP A 78 -12.20 -16.09 -19.15
N THR A 79 -11.16 -15.61 -19.86
CA THR A 79 -9.92 -16.37 -20.11
C THR A 79 -9.27 -16.85 -18.81
N LEU A 80 -9.20 -16.00 -17.79
CA LEU A 80 -8.70 -16.33 -16.45
C LEU A 80 -9.54 -17.42 -15.77
N SER A 81 -10.86 -17.34 -15.89
CA SER A 81 -11.78 -18.34 -15.31
C SER A 81 -11.60 -19.70 -15.96
N ILE A 82 -11.48 -19.77 -17.29
CA ILE A 82 -11.17 -20.99 -18.04
C ILE A 82 -9.77 -21.55 -17.64
N ALA A 83 -8.76 -20.68 -17.57
CA ALA A 83 -7.40 -21.07 -17.19
C ALA A 83 -7.33 -21.62 -15.75
N LEU A 84 -8.07 -21.04 -14.80
CA LEU A 84 -8.17 -21.50 -13.42
C LEU A 84 -8.95 -22.82 -13.30
N GLN A 85 -10.03 -23.01 -14.06
CA GLN A 85 -10.72 -24.30 -14.15
C GLN A 85 -9.76 -25.39 -14.66
N TYR A 86 -9.03 -25.14 -15.75
CA TYR A 86 -8.01 -26.07 -16.26
C TYR A 86 -6.91 -26.35 -15.22
N TYR A 87 -6.39 -25.32 -14.57
CA TYR A 87 -5.37 -25.44 -13.52
C TYR A 87 -5.83 -26.32 -12.36
N ILE A 88 -7.07 -26.17 -11.90
CA ILE A 88 -7.64 -26.98 -10.82
C ILE A 88 -7.73 -28.45 -11.23
N HIS A 89 -8.22 -28.76 -12.43
CA HIS A 89 -8.26 -30.14 -12.95
C HIS A 89 -6.86 -30.74 -13.10
N LEU A 90 -5.91 -29.97 -13.64
CA LEU A 90 -4.50 -30.37 -13.78
C LEU A 90 -3.87 -30.71 -12.41
N ARG A 91 -4.16 -29.91 -11.37
CA ARG A 91 -3.65 -30.17 -10.01
C ARG A 91 -4.33 -31.37 -9.36
N LEU A 92 -5.66 -31.50 -9.45
CA LEU A 92 -6.40 -32.65 -8.92
C LEU A 92 -5.94 -33.99 -9.54
N ASN A 93 -5.60 -33.99 -10.83
CA ASN A 93 -5.15 -35.19 -11.55
C ASN A 93 -3.67 -35.55 -11.32
N HIS A 94 -2.79 -34.57 -11.07
CA HIS A 94 -1.33 -34.79 -11.09
C HIS A 94 -0.58 -34.40 -9.80
N ASP A 95 -1.18 -33.67 -8.85
CA ASP A 95 -0.56 -33.28 -7.58
C ASP A 95 -1.13 -34.13 -6.42
N PRO A 96 -0.35 -35.06 -5.83
CA PRO A 96 -0.80 -35.88 -4.70
C PRO A 96 -1.28 -35.07 -3.48
N GLY A 97 -0.85 -33.81 -3.33
CA GLY A 97 -1.30 -32.91 -2.29
C GLY A 97 -2.74 -32.41 -2.47
N TRP A 98 -3.31 -32.52 -3.68
CA TRP A 98 -4.68 -32.09 -3.99
C TRP A 98 -5.70 -33.24 -3.98
N ARG A 99 -5.24 -34.50 -4.03
CA ARG A 99 -6.10 -35.69 -4.18
C ARG A 99 -7.23 -35.80 -3.14
N ASN A 100 -7.01 -35.30 -1.93
CA ASN A 100 -7.92 -35.43 -0.78
C ASN A 100 -8.53 -34.10 -0.31
N ILE A 101 -8.49 -33.03 -1.11
CA ILE A 101 -9.13 -31.74 -0.78
C ILE A 101 -10.32 -31.46 -1.69
N LYS A 102 -11.39 -30.88 -1.15
CA LYS A 102 -12.40 -30.22 -1.97
C LYS A 102 -11.79 -28.93 -2.54
N VAL A 103 -12.06 -28.64 -3.81
CA VAL A 103 -11.75 -27.33 -4.41
C VAL A 103 -13.06 -26.66 -4.80
N ILE A 104 -13.20 -25.38 -4.50
CA ILE A 104 -14.31 -24.54 -4.93
C ILE A 104 -13.72 -23.33 -5.66
N LEU A 105 -14.12 -23.12 -6.92
CA LEU A 105 -13.86 -21.89 -7.65
C LEU A 105 -15.17 -21.07 -7.68
N SER A 106 -15.11 -19.84 -7.18
CA SER A 106 -16.14 -18.84 -7.35
C SER A 106 -15.57 -17.74 -8.22
N ASP A 107 -15.89 -17.81 -9.52
CA ASP A 107 -15.33 -16.93 -10.54
C ASP A 107 -15.99 -15.53 -10.57
N ALA A 108 -15.63 -14.74 -11.57
CA ALA A 108 -16.16 -13.38 -11.76
C ALA A 108 -17.62 -13.33 -12.25
N ASN A 109 -18.21 -14.47 -12.64
CA ASN A 109 -19.62 -14.55 -13.05
C ASN A 109 -20.57 -14.63 -11.85
N ILE A 110 -20.07 -15.12 -10.71
CA ILE A 110 -20.79 -15.08 -9.43
C ILE A 110 -20.70 -13.66 -8.84
N PRO A 111 -21.80 -12.95 -8.54
CA PRO A 111 -21.76 -11.62 -7.94
C PRO A 111 -21.13 -11.57 -6.53
N GLY A 112 -20.74 -10.37 -6.10
CA GLY A 112 -20.08 -10.09 -4.83
C GLY A 112 -18.56 -9.96 -4.95
N GLU A 113 -17.95 -9.33 -3.94
CA GLU A 113 -16.49 -9.20 -3.81
C GLU A 113 -15.89 -10.49 -3.26
N GLY A 114 -14.68 -10.86 -3.69
CA GLY A 114 -14.07 -12.15 -3.41
C GLY A 114 -13.96 -12.46 -1.92
N GLU A 115 -13.60 -11.45 -1.11
CA GLU A 115 -13.58 -11.54 0.35
C GLU A 115 -14.98 -11.81 0.93
N HIS A 116 -16.01 -11.06 0.53
CA HIS A 116 -17.38 -11.26 1.03
C HIS A 116 -18.01 -12.57 0.55
N LYS A 117 -17.60 -13.12 -0.61
CA LYS A 117 -17.97 -14.50 -1.03
C LYS A 117 -17.40 -15.53 -0.06
N ILE A 118 -16.13 -15.38 0.34
CA ILE A 118 -15.47 -16.26 1.32
C ILE A 118 -16.14 -16.14 2.70
N MET A 119 -16.41 -14.92 3.17
CA MET A 119 -17.04 -14.72 4.48
C MET A 119 -18.48 -15.26 4.52
N SER A 120 -19.27 -15.05 3.48
CA SER A 120 -20.59 -15.69 3.34
C SER A 120 -20.48 -17.21 3.30
N TYR A 121 -19.48 -17.80 2.62
CA TYR A 121 -19.26 -19.25 2.68
C TYR A 121 -18.95 -19.72 4.11
N ILE A 122 -18.05 -19.06 4.83
CA ILE A 122 -17.68 -19.42 6.22
C ILE A 122 -18.90 -19.35 7.15
N ARG A 123 -19.67 -18.26 7.11
CA ARG A 123 -20.92 -18.13 7.89
C ARG A 123 -21.94 -19.22 7.54
N LEU A 124 -22.11 -19.51 6.26
CA LEU A 124 -23.00 -20.59 5.82
C LEU A 124 -22.52 -21.97 6.27
N GLN A 125 -21.21 -22.22 6.42
CA GLN A 125 -20.71 -23.47 7.01
C GLN A 125 -20.91 -23.53 8.53
N ARG A 126 -20.68 -22.44 9.27
CA ARG A 126 -20.93 -22.36 10.73
C ARG A 126 -22.35 -22.78 11.11
N ASN A 127 -23.33 -22.43 10.27
CA ASN A 127 -24.75 -22.71 10.49
C ASN A 127 -25.18 -24.15 10.11
N LEU A 128 -24.27 -25.01 9.62
CA LEU A 128 -24.61 -26.39 9.27
C LEU A 128 -24.48 -27.35 10.47
N PRO A 129 -25.44 -28.27 10.68
CA PRO A 129 -25.29 -29.36 11.63
C PRO A 129 -24.04 -30.20 11.33
N GLY A 130 -23.20 -30.43 12.35
CA GLY A 130 -21.94 -31.15 12.20
C GLY A 130 -20.77 -30.31 11.68
N PHE A 131 -20.90 -28.96 11.65
CA PHE A 131 -19.73 -28.08 11.51
C PHE A 131 -18.71 -28.33 12.62
N ASP A 132 -17.43 -28.22 12.27
CA ASP A 132 -16.30 -28.40 13.18
C ASP A 132 -15.81 -27.01 13.63
N PRO A 133 -16.13 -26.55 14.86
CA PRO A 133 -15.75 -25.22 15.36
C PRO A 133 -14.25 -25.07 15.61
N ASN A 134 -13.46 -26.15 15.45
CA ASN A 134 -12.00 -26.09 15.44
C ASN A 134 -11.42 -26.12 14.01
N THR A 135 -12.24 -25.83 12.99
CA THR A 135 -11.76 -25.66 11.62
C THR A 135 -10.73 -24.51 11.56
N HIS A 136 -9.54 -24.82 11.06
CA HIS A 136 -8.48 -23.83 10.87
C HIS A 136 -8.61 -23.14 9.51
N HIS A 137 -8.77 -21.81 9.52
CA HIS A 137 -8.92 -20.99 8.31
C HIS A 137 -7.62 -20.25 8.00
N CYS A 138 -7.26 -20.22 6.72
CA CYS A 138 -6.13 -19.43 6.23
C CYS A 138 -6.57 -18.65 5.00
N LEU A 139 -6.83 -17.36 5.18
CA LEU A 139 -7.16 -16.43 4.09
C LEU A 139 -5.88 -15.84 3.49
N TYR A 140 -5.88 -15.53 2.20
CA TYR A 140 -4.79 -14.82 1.53
C TYR A 140 -5.28 -13.48 0.97
N GLY A 141 -4.53 -12.41 1.23
CA GLY A 141 -4.81 -11.08 0.70
C GLY A 141 -3.93 -10.00 1.36
N LEU A 142 -4.00 -8.77 0.87
CA LEU A 142 -3.19 -7.65 1.37
C LEU A 142 -4.01 -6.60 2.14
N ASP A 143 -5.32 -6.59 1.93
CA ASP A 143 -6.23 -5.52 2.33
C ASP A 143 -6.52 -5.53 3.84
N ALA A 144 -6.84 -4.34 4.38
CA ALA A 144 -7.01 -4.15 5.83
C ALA A 144 -8.33 -4.74 6.34
N ASP A 145 -9.41 -4.58 5.55
CA ASP A 145 -10.76 -5.08 5.80
C ASP A 145 -10.77 -6.59 6.11
N LEU A 146 -9.86 -7.38 5.53
CA LEU A 146 -9.68 -8.81 5.80
C LEU A 146 -9.48 -9.10 7.29
N ILE A 147 -8.83 -8.21 8.06
CA ILE A 147 -8.65 -8.36 9.52
C ILE A 147 -9.99 -8.23 10.24
N MET A 148 -10.80 -7.24 9.86
CA MET A 148 -12.10 -6.95 10.47
C MET A 148 -13.14 -8.00 10.07
N LEU A 149 -13.16 -8.41 8.80
CA LEU A 149 -13.97 -9.51 8.29
C LEU A 149 -13.61 -10.84 8.96
N ALA A 150 -12.32 -11.12 9.19
CA ALA A 150 -11.91 -12.33 9.90
C ALA A 150 -12.34 -12.31 11.37
N LEU A 151 -12.22 -11.18 12.06
CA LEU A 151 -12.77 -11.00 13.41
C LEU A 151 -14.30 -11.23 13.44
N ALA A 152 -15.04 -10.64 12.49
CA ALA A 152 -16.50 -10.79 12.32
C ALA A 152 -16.96 -12.23 11.96
N THR A 153 -16.05 -13.16 11.67
CA THR A 153 -16.43 -14.59 11.55
C THR A 153 -16.64 -15.25 12.90
N HIS A 154 -16.02 -14.73 13.97
CA HIS A 154 -15.88 -15.39 15.27
C HIS A 154 -15.37 -16.84 15.18
N GLU A 155 -14.57 -17.17 14.16
CA GLU A 155 -13.82 -18.43 14.09
C GLU A 155 -12.54 -18.30 14.92
N VAL A 156 -12.33 -19.24 15.85
CA VAL A 156 -11.17 -19.20 16.76
C VAL A 156 -9.86 -19.30 15.97
N HIS A 157 -9.74 -20.29 15.08
CA HIS A 157 -8.47 -20.65 14.43
C HIS A 157 -8.31 -19.97 13.05
N PHE A 158 -8.50 -18.65 13.00
CA PHE A 158 -8.38 -17.87 11.76
C PHE A 158 -7.01 -17.18 11.64
N ALA A 159 -6.34 -17.35 10.49
CA ALA A 159 -5.11 -16.63 10.15
C ALA A 159 -5.18 -15.99 8.76
N ILE A 160 -4.50 -14.85 8.59
CA ILE A 160 -4.35 -14.15 7.32
C ILE A 160 -2.89 -14.26 6.86
N LEU A 161 -2.68 -14.85 5.69
CA LEU A 161 -1.42 -14.94 4.99
C LEU A 161 -1.26 -13.74 4.05
N ARG A 162 -0.14 -13.02 4.15
CA ARG A 162 0.18 -11.90 3.25
C ARG A 162 1.68 -11.79 2.95
N GLU A 163 2.02 -11.08 1.87
CA GLU A 163 3.42 -10.70 1.60
C GLU A 163 3.90 -9.69 2.66
N VAL A 164 5.20 -9.72 2.97
CA VAL A 164 5.85 -8.66 3.77
C VAL A 164 6.06 -7.43 2.89
N VAL A 165 5.36 -6.35 3.23
CA VAL A 165 5.51 -5.04 2.56
C VAL A 165 6.68 -4.29 3.18
N PHE A 166 7.81 -4.22 2.45
CA PHE A 166 8.96 -3.41 2.85
C PHE A 166 8.76 -1.95 2.43
N THR A 167 8.53 -1.04 3.38
CA THR A 167 8.54 0.40 3.10
C THR A 167 9.98 0.87 2.84
N PRO A 168 10.27 1.51 1.69
CA PRO A 168 11.61 2.07 1.43
C PRO A 168 12.03 3.05 2.53
N GLY A 169 13.20 2.79 3.14
CA GLY A 169 13.71 3.57 4.29
C GLY A 169 13.33 3.02 5.68
N GLN A 170 12.28 2.21 5.79
CA GLN A 170 12.01 1.42 7.01
C GLN A 170 12.53 -0.02 6.83
N GLN A 171 13.84 -0.19 6.98
CA GLN A 171 14.36 -1.51 7.35
C GLN A 171 14.01 -1.73 8.83
N ASP A 172 13.17 -2.74 9.13
CA ASP A 172 12.78 -3.04 10.49
C ASP A 172 14.01 -3.35 11.35
N LYS A 173 14.23 -2.49 12.34
CA LYS A 173 15.28 -2.64 13.34
C LYS A 173 14.74 -3.52 14.46
N CYS A 174 15.44 -4.61 14.75
CA CYS A 174 15.17 -5.50 15.87
C CYS A 174 15.02 -4.67 17.16
N PHE A 175 13.86 -4.77 17.80
CA PHE A 175 13.43 -3.91 18.90
C PHE A 175 14.34 -3.98 20.14
N LEU A 176 15.16 -5.04 20.25
CA LEU A 176 16.10 -5.26 21.36
C LEU A 176 17.52 -4.72 21.11
N CYS A 177 17.98 -4.68 19.85
CA CYS A 177 19.39 -4.38 19.53
C CYS A 177 19.59 -3.30 18.46
N GLY A 178 18.51 -2.80 17.85
CA GLY A 178 18.54 -1.74 16.82
C GLY A 178 19.09 -2.17 15.45
N GLN A 179 19.46 -3.45 15.27
CA GLN A 179 20.03 -3.99 14.02
C GLN A 179 18.93 -4.47 13.07
N VAL A 180 19.16 -4.36 11.78
CA VAL A 180 18.23 -4.83 10.73
C VAL A 180 18.45 -6.32 10.41
N GLY A 181 17.42 -6.98 9.85
CA GLY A 181 17.56 -8.33 9.28
C GLY A 181 17.29 -9.51 10.21
N HIS A 182 16.79 -9.30 11.43
CA HIS A 182 16.27 -10.37 12.31
C HIS A 182 15.14 -9.84 13.21
N ARG A 183 14.28 -10.72 13.74
CA ARG A 183 13.22 -10.33 14.69
C ARG A 183 13.75 -10.32 16.12
N ALA A 184 13.03 -9.65 17.02
CA ALA A 184 13.37 -9.62 18.45
C ALA A 184 13.47 -11.02 19.10
N ALA A 185 12.66 -11.98 18.65
CA ALA A 185 12.72 -13.38 19.09
C ALA A 185 14.02 -14.10 18.69
N ASP A 186 14.64 -13.68 17.58
CA ASP A 186 15.84 -14.28 16.99
C ASP A 186 17.12 -13.50 17.37
N CYS A 187 17.05 -12.63 18.38
CA CYS A 187 18.11 -11.67 18.71
C CYS A 187 19.17 -12.27 19.64
N GLU A 188 20.35 -12.60 19.10
CA GLU A 188 21.51 -13.05 19.89
C GLU A 188 22.11 -11.99 20.86
N GLY A 189 21.59 -10.76 20.86
CA GLY A 189 22.04 -9.68 21.76
C GLY A 189 23.44 -9.12 21.51
N LYS A 190 24.14 -9.55 20.45
CA LYS A 190 25.52 -9.16 20.13
C LYS A 190 25.59 -8.14 19.01
N ALA A 191 26.50 -7.18 19.11
CA ALA A 191 26.84 -6.28 18.01
C ALA A 191 27.70 -7.01 16.96
N LYS A 192 27.21 -7.11 15.72
CA LYS A 192 27.98 -7.73 14.62
C LYS A 192 29.20 -6.85 14.28
N ARG A 193 30.41 -7.43 14.28
CA ARG A 193 31.59 -6.76 13.71
C ARG A 193 31.39 -6.55 12.20
N LYS A 194 31.82 -5.40 11.67
CA LYS A 194 31.92 -5.21 10.21
C LYS A 194 32.82 -6.31 9.62
N ALA A 195 32.38 -6.91 8.53
CA ALA A 195 33.14 -7.88 7.75
C ALA A 195 32.69 -7.77 6.29
N GLY A 196 33.64 -7.65 5.35
CA GLY A 196 33.37 -7.56 3.92
C GLY A 196 32.93 -6.17 3.44
N GLU A 197 33.81 -5.53 2.66
CA GLU A 197 33.38 -4.92 1.39
C GLU A 197 33.55 -6.01 0.30
N PHE A 198 33.01 -5.79 -0.90
CA PHE A 198 32.88 -6.78 -2.00
C PHE A 198 31.84 -7.91 -1.77
N ASP A 199 30.58 -7.62 -2.12
CA ASP A 199 29.66 -8.63 -2.65
C ASP A 199 29.79 -8.60 -4.19
N GLU A 200 30.21 -9.71 -4.80
CA GLU A 200 30.24 -9.85 -6.27
C GLU A 200 28.80 -10.06 -6.79
N LYS A 201 28.41 -9.34 -7.86
CA LYS A 201 27.11 -9.56 -8.52
C LYS A 201 27.09 -10.92 -9.23
N GLY A 202 26.57 -11.94 -8.54
CA GLY A 202 26.21 -13.21 -9.16
C GLY A 202 25.11 -12.99 -10.21
N ASP A 203 25.40 -13.33 -11.46
CA ASP A 203 24.50 -13.09 -12.59
C ASP A 203 23.33 -14.09 -12.64
N GLY A 204 22.16 -13.62 -13.07
CA GLY A 204 20.92 -14.40 -13.19
C GLY A 204 19.72 -13.84 -12.40
N GLU A 205 18.58 -13.72 -13.08
CA GLU A 205 17.31 -13.23 -12.53
C GLU A 205 16.63 -14.23 -11.56
N VAL A 206 17.26 -14.50 -10.42
CA VAL A 206 16.56 -15.13 -9.29
C VAL A 206 15.62 -14.09 -8.67
N VAL A 207 14.40 -13.98 -9.21
CA VAL A 207 13.34 -13.12 -8.66
C VAL A 207 13.23 -13.36 -7.15
N ALA A 208 13.69 -12.38 -6.38
CA ALA A 208 13.84 -12.50 -4.94
C ALA A 208 12.46 -12.71 -4.30
N LYS A 209 12.18 -13.96 -3.90
CA LYS A 209 10.88 -14.35 -3.35
C LYS A 209 10.63 -13.55 -2.07
N LYS A 210 9.73 -12.56 -2.17
CA LYS A 210 9.26 -11.78 -1.01
C LYS A 210 8.88 -12.75 0.12
N PRO A 211 9.33 -12.51 1.36
CA PRO A 211 8.89 -13.31 2.48
C PRO A 211 7.40 -13.09 2.71
N TYR A 212 6.73 -14.12 3.21
CA TYR A 212 5.34 -14.08 3.62
C TYR A 212 5.25 -14.08 5.15
N GLN A 213 4.16 -13.51 5.67
CA GLN A 213 3.83 -13.55 7.09
C GLN A 213 2.40 -14.04 7.32
N PHE A 214 2.19 -14.70 8.45
CA PHE A 214 0.87 -14.93 9.01
C PHE A 214 0.54 -13.84 10.03
N LEU A 215 -0.70 -13.37 10.02
CA LEU A 215 -1.34 -12.57 11.05
C LEU A 215 -2.42 -13.45 11.70
N ASN A 216 -2.21 -13.81 12.96
CA ASN A 216 -3.07 -14.74 13.70
C ASN A 216 -4.19 -13.96 14.40
N ILE A 217 -5.44 -14.27 14.07
CA ILE A 217 -6.60 -13.52 14.57
C ILE A 217 -6.92 -13.90 16.03
N TRP A 218 -6.64 -15.13 16.46
CA TRP A 218 -6.74 -15.50 17.89
C TRP A 218 -5.82 -14.65 18.76
N THR A 219 -4.55 -14.47 18.35
CA THR A 219 -3.60 -13.61 19.07
C THR A 219 -4.01 -12.15 19.06
N LEU A 220 -4.62 -11.66 17.96
CA LEU A 220 -5.21 -10.31 17.96
C LEU A 220 -6.39 -10.22 18.94
N ARG A 221 -7.23 -11.26 19.04
CA ARG A 221 -8.34 -11.33 20.00
C ARG A 221 -7.85 -11.36 21.46
N GLU A 222 -6.77 -12.08 21.77
CA GLU A 222 -6.11 -12.01 23.09
C GLU A 222 -5.66 -10.58 23.44
N TYR A 223 -5.08 -9.83 22.49
CA TYR A 223 -4.71 -8.43 22.68
C TYR A 223 -5.92 -7.50 22.86
N LEU A 224 -7.00 -7.72 22.10
CA LEU A 224 -8.26 -6.97 22.25
C LEU A 224 -8.93 -7.26 23.60
N GLU A 225 -8.99 -8.52 24.04
CA GLU A 225 -9.53 -8.91 25.34
C GLU A 225 -8.77 -8.25 26.49
N TYR A 226 -7.44 -8.14 26.38
CA TYR A 226 -6.63 -7.40 27.36
C TYR A 226 -6.87 -5.89 27.32
N GLU A 227 -6.88 -5.27 26.12
CA GLU A 227 -7.08 -3.83 25.95
C GLU A 227 -8.49 -3.38 26.40
N PHE A 228 -9.52 -4.20 26.19
CA PHE A 228 -10.91 -3.90 26.53
C PHE A 228 -11.34 -4.27 27.97
N ARG A 229 -10.39 -4.49 28.89
CA ARG A 229 -10.69 -4.72 30.31
C ARG A 229 -11.28 -3.48 30.99
N ILE A 230 -12.59 -3.45 31.13
CA ILE A 230 -13.35 -2.37 31.79
C ILE A 230 -13.47 -2.69 33.29
N PRO A 231 -12.98 -1.83 34.20
CA PRO A 231 -13.08 -2.06 35.64
C PRO A 231 -14.49 -1.78 36.16
N ASN A 232 -15.02 -2.69 36.99
CA ASN A 232 -16.37 -2.61 37.57
C ASN A 232 -17.48 -2.40 36.52
N PRO A 233 -17.62 -3.31 35.55
CA PRO A 233 -18.61 -3.16 34.48
C PRO A 233 -20.05 -3.25 35.02
N PRO A 234 -21.03 -2.63 34.35
CA PRO A 234 -22.43 -2.65 34.78
C PRO A 234 -23.13 -4.01 34.64
N PHE A 235 -22.56 -4.94 33.87
CA PHE A 235 -23.03 -6.31 33.65
C PHE A 235 -21.84 -7.22 33.27
N GLU A 236 -22.07 -8.53 33.16
CA GLU A 236 -21.06 -9.50 32.72
C GLU A 236 -20.71 -9.30 31.24
N ILE A 237 -19.44 -9.03 30.93
CA ILE A 237 -19.00 -8.72 29.56
C ILE A 237 -18.84 -10.01 28.75
N ASP A 238 -19.74 -10.22 27.79
CA ASP A 238 -19.47 -11.01 26.59
C ASP A 238 -18.40 -10.30 25.74
N PHE A 239 -17.32 -11.00 25.43
CA PHE A 239 -16.20 -10.49 24.64
C PHE A 239 -16.46 -10.51 23.12
N GLU A 240 -17.30 -11.41 22.60
CA GLU A 240 -17.62 -11.40 21.16
C GLU A 240 -18.31 -10.09 20.78
N ARG A 241 -19.15 -9.58 21.68
CA ARG A 241 -19.86 -8.29 21.55
C ARG A 241 -18.94 -7.07 21.68
N ILE A 242 -17.79 -7.22 22.35
CA ILE A 242 -16.71 -6.22 22.34
C ILE A 242 -15.99 -6.24 20.98
N VAL A 243 -15.82 -7.41 20.35
CA VAL A 243 -15.25 -7.53 19.01
C VAL A 243 -16.19 -6.91 17.97
N ASP A 244 -17.50 -7.14 18.07
CA ASP A 244 -18.52 -6.48 17.23
C ASP A 244 -18.40 -4.95 17.28
N ASP A 245 -18.42 -4.40 18.51
CA ASP A 245 -18.31 -2.97 18.76
C ASP A 245 -16.95 -2.39 18.32
N PHE A 246 -15.86 -3.15 18.43
CA PHE A 246 -14.55 -2.74 17.93
C PHE A 246 -14.51 -2.62 16.40
N ILE A 247 -15.09 -3.58 15.69
CA ILE A 247 -15.20 -3.54 14.23
C ILE A 247 -16.07 -2.35 13.81
N PHE A 248 -17.20 -2.13 14.48
CA PHE A 248 -18.08 -0.99 14.23
C PHE A 248 -17.40 0.36 14.52
N MET A 249 -16.63 0.46 15.61
CA MET A 249 -15.80 1.64 15.90
C MET A 249 -14.79 1.93 14.77
N CYS A 250 -14.17 0.90 14.19
CA CYS A 250 -13.24 1.09 13.08
C CYS A 250 -13.89 1.67 11.82
N PHE A 251 -15.18 1.44 11.57
CA PHE A 251 -15.86 1.99 10.39
C PHE A 251 -15.84 3.53 10.32
N PHE A 252 -15.91 4.23 11.46
CA PHE A 252 -15.83 5.70 11.54
C PHE A 252 -14.49 6.28 11.07
N VAL A 253 -13.42 5.50 11.13
CA VAL A 253 -12.06 5.93 10.73
C VAL A 253 -11.88 5.89 9.20
N GLY A 254 -12.87 5.36 8.47
CA GLY A 254 -12.88 5.22 7.02
C GLY A 254 -12.83 3.76 6.58
N ASN A 255 -13.55 3.46 5.49
CA ASN A 255 -13.66 2.14 4.87
C ASN A 255 -13.94 2.34 3.36
N ASP A 256 -14.07 1.26 2.60
CA ASP A 256 -14.26 1.34 1.14
C ASP A 256 -15.65 1.86 0.69
N PHE A 257 -16.59 2.05 1.62
CA PHE A 257 -17.99 2.42 1.34
C PHE A 257 -18.37 3.80 1.89
N LEU A 258 -17.63 4.30 2.90
CA LEU A 258 -17.81 5.61 3.53
C LEU A 258 -16.48 6.36 3.63
N PRO A 259 -16.45 7.67 3.28
CA PRO A 259 -15.27 8.49 3.50
C PRO A 259 -14.92 8.57 5.00
N HIS A 260 -13.62 8.67 5.28
CA HIS A 260 -13.13 8.88 6.64
C HIS A 260 -13.68 10.17 7.23
N MET A 261 -14.11 10.11 8.49
CA MET A 261 -14.55 11.27 9.25
C MET A 261 -13.37 12.26 9.41
N PRO A 262 -13.54 13.58 9.19
CA PRO A 262 -12.42 14.54 9.28
C PRO A 262 -11.70 14.51 10.63
N THR A 263 -12.46 14.21 11.69
CA THR A 263 -12.06 14.07 13.09
C THR A 263 -11.11 12.88 13.34
N LEU A 264 -11.14 11.84 12.51
CA LEU A 264 -10.53 10.54 12.80
C LEU A 264 -9.51 10.12 11.73
N GLU A 265 -8.23 10.12 12.09
CA GLU A 265 -7.16 9.57 11.27
C GLU A 265 -6.29 8.55 12.03
N ILE A 266 -6.06 7.37 11.43
CA ILE A 266 -5.25 6.29 12.02
C ILE A 266 -3.86 6.78 12.43
N ARG A 267 -3.21 7.60 11.58
CA ARG A 267 -1.88 8.18 11.81
C ARG A 267 -1.81 9.12 13.03
N GLU A 268 -2.94 9.61 13.52
CA GLU A 268 -3.03 10.48 14.71
C GLU A 268 -3.41 9.72 16.00
N GLY A 269 -3.72 8.41 15.89
CA GLY A 269 -4.15 7.56 17.00
C GLY A 269 -5.67 7.40 17.14
N ALA A 270 -6.46 7.59 16.07
CA ALA A 270 -7.92 7.56 16.13
C ALA A 270 -8.51 6.28 16.76
N ILE A 271 -7.98 5.09 16.44
CA ILE A 271 -8.46 3.83 17.02
C ILE A 271 -8.23 3.82 18.54
N ASN A 272 -7.08 4.28 19.02
CA ASN A 272 -6.81 4.41 20.46
C ASN A 272 -7.74 5.42 21.16
N LEU A 273 -8.12 6.51 20.47
CA LEU A 273 -9.12 7.44 20.99
C LEU A 273 -10.50 6.77 21.12
N LEU A 274 -10.96 6.08 20.08
CA LEU A 274 -12.24 5.38 20.06
C LEU A 274 -12.32 4.32 21.18
N MET A 275 -11.31 3.45 21.30
CA MET A 275 -11.24 2.45 22.39
C MET A 275 -11.21 3.10 23.78
N CYS A 276 -10.55 4.25 23.93
CA CYS A 276 -10.49 4.99 25.20
C CYS A 276 -11.85 5.62 25.57
N VAL A 277 -12.51 6.28 24.62
CA VAL A 277 -13.86 6.85 24.82
C VAL A 277 -14.87 5.74 25.09
N TYR A 278 -14.81 4.62 24.36
CA TYR A 278 -15.68 3.47 24.56
C TYR A 278 -15.58 2.93 26.00
N LYS A 279 -14.36 2.62 26.46
CA LYS A 279 -14.14 2.14 27.84
C LYS A 279 -14.57 3.14 28.91
N LYS A 280 -14.46 4.44 28.63
CA LYS A 280 -14.90 5.53 29.52
C LYS A 280 -16.43 5.63 29.60
N GLU A 281 -17.12 5.51 28.46
CA GLU A 281 -18.58 5.69 28.36
C GLU A 281 -19.39 4.39 28.49
N PHE A 282 -18.79 3.20 28.45
CA PHE A 282 -19.49 1.91 28.47
C PHE A 282 -20.54 1.78 29.60
N LYS A 283 -20.26 2.36 30.77
CA LYS A 283 -21.21 2.39 31.89
C LYS A 283 -22.41 3.32 31.61
N SER A 284 -22.20 4.43 30.91
CA SER A 284 -23.22 5.39 30.47
C SER A 284 -24.08 4.82 29.33
N LEU A 285 -23.48 4.06 28.40
CA LEU A 285 -24.15 3.42 27.26
C LEU A 285 -25.17 2.35 27.68
N GLY A 286 -25.01 1.75 28.87
CA GLY A 286 -25.92 0.72 29.37
C GLY A 286 -25.98 -0.53 28.49
N GLY A 287 -24.92 -0.82 27.72
CA GLY A 287 -24.82 -1.94 26.80
C GLY A 287 -23.95 -1.64 25.57
N TYR A 288 -23.79 -2.65 24.71
CA TYR A 288 -23.03 -2.61 23.47
C TYR A 288 -23.61 -1.64 22.44
N LEU A 289 -22.75 -1.07 21.59
CA LEU A 289 -23.13 -0.25 20.43
C LEU A 289 -23.89 -1.07 19.38
N THR A 290 -23.65 -2.38 19.30
CA THR A 290 -24.16 -3.25 18.24
C THR A 290 -24.80 -4.54 18.76
N ASP A 291 -25.65 -5.13 17.92
CA ASP A 291 -26.31 -6.42 18.09
C ASP A 291 -26.23 -7.21 16.77
N ALA A 292 -25.12 -7.93 16.59
CA ALA A 292 -24.68 -8.48 15.30
C ALA A 292 -24.76 -7.41 14.19
N SER A 293 -25.59 -7.62 13.17
CA SER A 293 -25.76 -6.69 12.04
C SER A 293 -26.35 -5.31 12.39
N LYS A 294 -26.84 -5.09 13.61
CA LYS A 294 -27.70 -3.94 13.98
C LYS A 294 -27.04 -3.00 14.99
N PRO A 295 -26.63 -1.79 14.59
CA PRO A 295 -26.24 -0.73 15.51
C PRO A 295 -27.42 -0.19 16.33
N ASN A 296 -27.22 0.04 17.63
CA ASN A 296 -28.17 0.75 18.49
C ASN A 296 -27.93 2.26 18.38
N LEU A 297 -28.77 2.96 17.61
CA LEU A 297 -28.49 4.34 17.20
C LEU A 297 -28.35 5.33 18.37
N GLY A 298 -29.15 5.21 19.44
CA GLY A 298 -29.02 6.07 20.63
C GLY A 298 -27.69 5.87 21.40
N ARG A 299 -27.20 4.63 21.51
CA ARG A 299 -25.86 4.36 22.07
C ARG A 299 -24.74 4.84 21.14
N VAL A 300 -24.91 4.65 19.83
CA VAL A 300 -23.96 5.15 18.82
C VAL A 300 -23.86 6.67 18.86
N GLU A 301 -24.98 7.38 19.01
CA GLU A 301 -25.04 8.83 19.21
C GLU A 301 -24.28 9.25 20.48
N HIS A 302 -24.60 8.67 21.63
CA HIS A 302 -23.92 8.98 22.89
C HIS A 302 -22.39 8.79 22.77
N PHE A 303 -21.96 7.68 22.14
CA PHE A 303 -20.54 7.40 21.90
C PHE A 303 -19.89 8.41 20.94
N ILE A 304 -20.48 8.68 19.78
CA ILE A 304 -19.86 9.55 18.78
C ILE A 304 -19.90 11.04 19.18
N GLN A 305 -20.90 11.47 19.96
CA GLN A 305 -20.90 12.80 20.60
C GLN A 305 -19.80 12.91 21.67
N ALA A 306 -19.55 11.85 22.45
CA ALA A 306 -18.42 11.83 23.38
C ALA A 306 -17.07 11.93 22.65
N VAL A 307 -16.92 11.30 21.48
CA VAL A 307 -15.77 11.48 20.58
C VAL A 307 -15.71 12.92 20.03
N GLY A 308 -16.85 13.48 19.61
CA GLY A 308 -16.99 14.86 19.13
C GLY A 308 -16.49 15.91 20.12
N SER A 309 -16.59 15.67 21.43
CA SER A 309 -16.05 16.56 22.49
C SER A 309 -14.52 16.75 22.48
N TYR A 310 -13.81 16.01 21.61
CA TYR A 310 -12.36 16.13 21.38
C TYR A 310 -12.00 16.87 20.08
N GLU A 311 -12.96 17.24 19.22
CA GLU A 311 -12.71 17.77 17.86
C GLU A 311 -11.78 18.99 17.83
N ASP A 312 -12.10 20.07 18.54
CA ASP A 312 -11.21 21.25 18.59
C ASP A 312 -9.79 20.92 19.06
N LYS A 313 -9.65 19.97 19.99
CA LYS A 313 -8.34 19.55 20.53
C LYS A 313 -7.56 18.73 19.48
N ILE A 314 -8.25 17.91 18.69
CA ILE A 314 -7.66 17.15 17.59
C ILE A 314 -7.22 18.11 16.48
N PHE A 315 -8.10 19.01 16.04
CA PHE A 315 -7.81 19.94 14.95
C PHE A 315 -6.73 20.96 15.34
N GLN A 316 -6.77 21.54 16.54
CA GLN A 316 -5.68 22.40 17.03
C GLN A 316 -4.33 21.65 17.15
N LYS A 317 -4.33 20.36 17.50
CA LYS A 317 -3.13 19.52 17.51
C LYS A 317 -2.63 19.29 16.07
N ARG A 318 -3.52 18.95 15.13
CA ARG A 318 -3.21 18.74 13.71
C ARG A 318 -2.61 20.00 13.07
N ALA A 319 -3.26 21.15 13.22
CA ALA A 319 -2.78 22.44 12.72
C ALA A 319 -1.37 22.78 13.23
N ARG A 320 -1.11 22.61 14.55
CA ARG A 320 0.23 22.82 15.15
C ARG A 320 1.29 21.86 14.61
N LEU A 321 0.92 20.63 14.25
CA LEU A 321 1.84 19.65 13.64
C LEU A 321 2.12 19.99 12.17
N HIS A 322 1.10 20.34 11.40
CA HIS A 322 1.24 20.79 10.00
C HIS A 322 2.09 22.07 9.90
N GLN A 323 1.89 23.04 10.80
CA GLN A 323 2.73 24.23 10.88
C GLN A 323 4.20 23.84 11.10
N ARG A 324 4.51 23.04 12.14
CA ARG A 324 5.88 22.60 12.43
C ARG A 324 6.52 21.83 11.27
N GLN A 325 5.76 21.00 10.57
CA GLN A 325 6.23 20.26 9.41
C GLN A 325 6.53 21.19 8.21
N SER A 326 5.64 22.15 7.91
CA SER A 326 5.86 23.11 6.83
C SER A 326 7.02 24.07 7.12
N GLU A 327 7.19 24.51 8.38
CA GLU A 327 8.38 25.27 8.81
C GLU A 327 9.67 24.47 8.65
N ARG A 328 9.66 23.17 8.98
CA ARG A 328 10.81 22.28 8.78
C ARG A 328 11.15 22.14 7.30
N ILE A 329 10.18 21.84 6.45
CA ILE A 329 10.39 21.70 4.99
C ILE A 329 10.90 23.01 4.39
N LYS A 330 10.38 24.18 4.83
CA LYS A 330 10.89 25.50 4.40
C LYS A 330 12.35 25.73 4.81
N ARG A 331 12.78 25.26 5.99
CA ARG A 331 14.19 25.33 6.43
C ARG A 331 15.07 24.38 5.60
N GLU A 332 14.62 23.14 5.38
CA GLU A 332 15.35 22.14 4.58
C GLU A 332 15.49 22.58 3.11
N LYS A 333 14.43 23.10 2.48
CA LYS A 333 14.49 23.71 1.13
C LYS A 333 15.41 24.94 1.08
N THR A 334 15.37 25.83 2.09
CA THR A 334 16.27 26.99 2.17
C THR A 334 17.74 26.59 2.36
N GLN A 335 18.01 25.51 3.09
CA GLN A 335 19.38 25.01 3.27
C GLN A 335 19.89 24.36 1.98
N LYS A 336 19.11 23.47 1.34
CA LYS A 336 19.50 22.86 0.05
C LYS A 336 19.82 23.92 -1.01
N ARG A 337 18.97 24.95 -1.14
CA ARG A 337 19.20 26.09 -2.04
C ARG A 337 20.43 26.93 -1.69
N ARG A 338 20.91 26.91 -0.44
CA ARG A 338 22.18 27.56 -0.06
C ARG A 338 23.37 26.71 -0.46
N ASP A 339 23.32 25.42 -0.14
CA ASP A 339 24.38 24.45 -0.45
C ASP A 339 24.57 24.32 -1.97
N GLU A 340 23.48 24.38 -2.76
CA GLU A 340 23.47 24.46 -4.23
C GLU A 340 23.92 25.82 -4.81
N SER A 341 24.06 26.87 -3.97
CA SER A 341 24.41 28.23 -4.41
C SER A 341 25.85 28.67 -4.11
N VAL A 342 26.63 27.81 -3.46
CA VAL A 342 28.06 28.04 -3.25
C VAL A 342 28.80 27.57 -4.51
N PRO A 343 29.46 28.47 -5.28
CA PRO A 343 30.32 28.03 -6.37
C PRO A 343 31.51 27.25 -5.81
N GLU A 344 32.00 26.26 -6.54
CA GLU A 344 33.33 25.70 -6.27
C GLU A 344 34.39 26.76 -6.57
N SER A 345 34.73 27.56 -5.56
CA SER A 345 35.93 28.40 -5.59
C SER A 345 37.14 27.48 -5.54
N GLU A 346 37.90 27.41 -6.63
CA GLU A 346 39.15 26.66 -6.69
C GLU A 346 40.04 27.02 -5.48
N PRO A 347 40.55 26.04 -4.71
CA PRO A 347 41.40 26.32 -3.57
C PRO A 347 42.79 26.74 -4.04
N GLU A 348 43.02 28.06 -4.15
CA GLU A 348 44.34 28.61 -4.49
C GLU A 348 45.43 28.09 -3.54
N SER A 349 46.51 27.57 -4.12
CA SER A 349 47.82 27.37 -3.51
C SER A 349 47.88 26.44 -2.27
N LEU A 350 48.08 25.14 -2.53
CA LEU A 350 48.56 24.18 -1.53
C LEU A 350 50.00 24.50 -1.08
N VAL A 351 50.16 25.32 -0.03
CA VAL A 351 51.45 25.55 0.62
C VAL A 351 51.67 24.49 1.72
N PRO A 352 52.67 23.59 1.61
CA PRO A 352 52.83 22.45 2.53
C PRO A 352 53.47 22.87 3.86
N VAL A 353 52.66 23.12 4.88
CA VAL A 353 53.14 23.36 6.25
C VAL A 353 53.60 22.05 6.90
N ALA A 354 54.86 21.99 7.31
CA ALA A 354 55.49 20.78 7.84
C ALA A 354 54.95 20.38 9.24
N ARG A 355 54.94 19.07 9.51
CA ARG A 355 54.55 18.51 10.82
C ARG A 355 55.51 18.97 11.93
N PHE A 356 55.00 19.73 12.90
CA PHE A 356 55.69 19.95 14.17
C PHE A 356 55.20 18.97 15.24
N HIS A 357 56.09 18.52 16.11
CA HIS A 357 55.76 17.76 17.33
C HIS A 357 56.22 18.57 18.54
N GLY A 358 55.34 18.75 19.52
CA GLY A 358 55.63 19.48 20.76
C GLY A 358 54.66 19.06 21.86
N SER A 359 55.12 18.25 22.81
CA SER A 359 54.28 17.64 23.86
C SER A 359 54.19 18.48 25.13
N ARG A 360 53.05 18.39 25.85
CA ARG A 360 52.81 18.48 27.32
C ARG A 360 51.30 18.70 27.55
N LEU A 361 50.61 18.14 28.54
CA LEU A 361 50.99 17.20 29.62
C LEU A 361 49.72 16.49 30.20
N ALA A 362 49.96 15.53 31.11
CA ALA A 362 49.02 14.80 31.99
C ALA A 362 48.12 13.71 31.34
N SER A 363 47.85 12.57 32.00
CA SER A 363 48.57 11.87 33.10
C SER A 363 48.13 10.39 33.16
N GLY A 364 48.96 9.52 33.73
CA GLY A 364 48.64 8.09 33.95
C GLY A 364 47.71 7.82 35.14
N PRO A 365 47.55 6.55 35.62
CA PRO A 365 48.66 5.58 35.77
C PRO A 365 48.43 4.14 35.25
N THR A 366 49.56 3.43 35.18
CA THR A 366 49.73 1.97 35.06
C THR A 366 50.91 1.58 35.99
N PRO A 367 51.45 0.34 36.05
CA PRO A 367 50.92 -1.00 35.76
C PRO A 367 51.10 -1.97 36.96
N SER A 368 50.95 -3.30 36.75
CA SER A 368 51.74 -4.32 37.47
C SER A 368 52.11 -5.48 36.51
N PRO A 369 53.35 -6.04 36.52
CA PRO A 369 53.83 -6.94 35.47
C PRO A 369 54.22 -8.36 35.96
N HIS A 370 54.40 -9.30 35.03
CA HIS A 370 55.27 -10.49 35.20
C HIS A 370 56.09 -10.79 33.92
N GLN A 371 57.18 -11.55 34.06
CA GLN A 371 58.26 -11.73 33.07
C GLN A 371 58.56 -13.21 32.76
N HIS A 372 59.64 -13.43 31.98
CA HIS A 372 60.33 -14.67 31.54
C HIS A 372 60.06 -15.03 30.05
N GLY A 373 61.02 -15.55 29.26
CA GLY A 373 62.45 -15.86 29.48
C GLY A 373 63.22 -15.85 28.13
N ALA A 374 64.52 -16.20 28.10
CA ALA A 374 65.41 -15.79 26.99
C ALA A 374 66.17 -16.90 26.20
N ARG A 375 66.14 -16.78 24.87
CA ARG A 375 67.16 -17.22 23.88
C ARG A 375 67.41 -18.77 23.77
N PRO A 376 68.48 -19.29 23.09
CA PRO A 376 68.43 -19.54 21.64
C PRO A 376 69.04 -20.91 21.18
N ASN A 377 69.19 -21.09 19.85
CA ASN A 377 70.41 -21.52 19.11
C ASN A 377 70.22 -22.62 18.02
N GLN A 378 71.26 -22.82 17.20
CA GLN A 378 71.34 -23.62 15.95
C GLN A 378 71.61 -25.14 16.19
N PHE A 379 71.32 -26.02 15.21
CA PHE A 379 72.36 -26.75 14.42
C PHE A 379 71.81 -27.71 13.31
N ARG A 380 72.74 -28.27 12.50
CA ARG A 380 72.59 -29.04 11.24
C ARG A 380 72.05 -30.49 11.35
N ARG A 381 71.50 -31.00 10.24
CA ARG A 381 71.99 -32.13 9.39
C ARG A 381 70.97 -32.39 8.25
N ASP A 382 71.20 -33.07 7.12
CA ASP A 382 72.33 -33.43 6.21
C ASP A 382 71.96 -34.77 5.53
N ASN A 383 72.46 -35.01 4.30
CA ASN A 383 72.28 -36.22 3.44
C ASN A 383 70.94 -36.35 2.69
N LYS A 384 70.80 -36.91 1.47
CA LYS A 384 71.62 -37.36 0.29
C LYS A 384 70.68 -38.31 -0.50
N SER A 385 70.81 -38.66 -1.79
CA SER A 385 71.49 -38.10 -2.99
C SER A 385 71.17 -38.99 -4.21
N GLU A 386 71.56 -38.57 -5.44
CA GLU A 386 71.68 -39.39 -6.67
C GLU A 386 70.35 -39.85 -7.34
N GLN A 387 70.23 -40.16 -8.64
CA GLN A 387 71.01 -39.95 -9.90
C GLN A 387 70.04 -40.25 -11.08
N SER A 388 70.24 -39.93 -12.37
CA SER A 388 71.13 -39.04 -13.15
C SER A 388 70.30 -38.56 -14.40
N VAL A 389 70.68 -38.32 -15.68
CA VAL A 389 71.83 -38.47 -16.60
C VAL A 389 71.78 -37.29 -17.62
N ASN A 390 72.87 -36.98 -18.33
CA ASN A 390 72.95 -35.96 -19.40
C ASN A 390 74.03 -36.38 -20.43
N PRO A 391 73.93 -36.06 -21.75
CA PRO A 391 75.11 -35.42 -22.37
C PRO A 391 74.87 -34.49 -23.60
N HIS A 392 75.47 -33.29 -23.54
CA HIS A 392 76.15 -32.56 -24.64
C HIS A 392 75.28 -31.99 -25.79
N GLY A 393 75.63 -30.90 -26.49
CA GLY A 393 76.72 -29.91 -26.30
C GLY A 393 77.17 -29.26 -27.62
N GLY A 394 77.16 -27.92 -27.75
CA GLY A 394 77.58 -27.23 -29.00
C GLY A 394 77.60 -25.70 -28.93
N ARG A 395 78.75 -25.07 -29.22
CA ARG A 395 79.05 -23.63 -29.07
C ARG A 395 78.57 -22.74 -30.24
N ASN A 396 78.20 -21.48 -29.93
CA ASN A 396 78.43 -20.21 -30.67
C ASN A 396 78.33 -20.19 -32.22
N ARG A 397 77.59 -19.27 -32.87
CA ARG A 397 77.81 -17.80 -32.84
C ARG A 397 76.78 -17.02 -33.71
N ASN A 398 76.80 -15.68 -33.57
CA ASN A 398 76.43 -14.63 -34.55
C ASN A 398 74.97 -14.13 -34.74
N HIS A 399 74.89 -12.79 -34.66
CA HIS A 399 74.04 -11.83 -35.39
C HIS A 399 72.54 -11.56 -35.08
N ALA A 400 72.31 -10.24 -34.97
CA ALA A 400 71.15 -9.45 -35.41
C ALA A 400 69.87 -9.42 -34.54
N THR A 401 69.64 -8.23 -33.99
CA THR A 401 68.33 -7.70 -33.57
C THR A 401 67.26 -7.93 -34.64
N LYS A 402 66.09 -8.44 -34.22
CA LYS A 402 64.84 -8.31 -34.97
C LYS A 402 63.80 -7.60 -34.11
N VAL A 403 63.37 -6.44 -34.58
CA VAL A 403 62.16 -5.77 -34.06
C VAL A 403 60.97 -6.67 -34.40
N ALA A 404 60.24 -7.11 -33.39
CA ALA A 404 58.95 -7.77 -33.61
C ALA A 404 57.95 -6.71 -34.08
N ARG A 405 57.46 -6.84 -35.32
CA ARG A 405 56.39 -5.99 -35.85
C ARG A 405 55.13 -6.15 -35.01
N SER A 406 54.37 -5.07 -34.85
CA SER A 406 52.96 -5.15 -34.52
C SER A 406 52.22 -5.99 -35.57
N THR A 407 51.41 -6.94 -35.10
CA THR A 407 50.47 -7.70 -35.93
C THR A 407 49.05 -7.36 -35.49
N SER A 408 48.51 -6.29 -36.06
CA SER A 408 47.10 -5.91 -35.93
C SER A 408 46.22 -6.95 -36.61
N ALA A 409 45.71 -7.90 -35.83
CA ALA A 409 44.78 -8.94 -36.27
C ALA A 409 43.56 -9.05 -35.35
N ALA A 410 43.15 -7.93 -34.74
CA ALA A 410 41.76 -7.76 -34.33
C ALA A 410 40.91 -7.73 -35.62
N THR A 411 40.24 -8.83 -35.92
CA THR A 411 39.33 -8.92 -37.08
C THR A 411 38.27 -7.84 -36.96
N ILE A 412 37.93 -7.15 -38.05
CA ILE A 412 36.97 -6.03 -38.03
C ILE A 412 35.64 -6.42 -37.35
N GLY A 413 35.15 -7.65 -37.59
CA GLY A 413 33.96 -8.18 -36.92
C GLY A 413 34.06 -8.34 -35.39
N ALA A 414 35.26 -8.56 -34.83
CA ALA A 414 35.44 -8.62 -33.38
C ALA A 414 35.35 -7.23 -32.73
N ALA A 415 35.96 -6.22 -33.35
CA ALA A 415 35.85 -4.83 -32.91
C ALA A 415 34.42 -4.28 -33.10
N ILE A 416 33.69 -4.73 -34.13
CA ILE A 416 32.27 -4.44 -34.30
C ILE A 416 31.45 -5.04 -33.15
N VAL A 417 31.58 -6.35 -32.86
CA VAL A 417 30.82 -6.99 -31.77
C VAL A 417 31.13 -6.39 -30.39
N GLU A 418 32.39 -6.00 -30.13
CA GLU A 418 32.77 -5.31 -28.89
C GLU A 418 32.17 -3.89 -28.78
N ALA A 419 32.13 -3.14 -29.88
CA ALA A 419 31.47 -1.83 -29.94
C ALA A 419 29.94 -1.93 -29.86
N GLU A 420 29.33 -2.92 -30.52
CA GLU A 420 27.89 -3.21 -30.46
C GLU A 420 27.47 -3.51 -29.02
N ARG A 421 28.17 -4.42 -28.33
CA ARG A 421 27.87 -4.75 -26.94
C ARG A 421 28.13 -3.58 -25.97
N SER A 422 29.06 -2.68 -26.29
CA SER A 422 29.26 -1.46 -25.51
C SER A 422 28.08 -0.49 -25.68
N LEU A 423 27.62 -0.28 -26.92
CA LEU A 423 26.45 0.55 -27.22
C LEU A 423 25.14 -0.01 -26.64
N GLU A 424 24.99 -1.34 -26.59
CA GLU A 424 23.87 -2.00 -25.89
C GLU A 424 23.92 -1.72 -24.38
N THR A 425 25.12 -1.79 -23.77
CA THR A 425 25.31 -1.50 -22.34
C THR A 425 24.99 -0.03 -22.02
N GLU A 426 25.49 0.91 -22.83
CA GLU A 426 25.20 2.35 -22.69
C GLU A 426 23.70 2.66 -22.80
N ALA A 427 22.98 1.97 -23.70
CA ALA A 427 21.54 2.16 -23.90
C ALA A 427 20.71 1.60 -22.73
N ASP A 428 21.11 0.48 -22.13
CA ASP A 428 20.44 -0.08 -20.95
C ASP A 428 20.75 0.68 -19.65
N ASP A 429 21.98 1.21 -19.48
CA ASP A 429 22.30 2.12 -18.37
C ASP A 429 21.49 3.43 -18.47
N ALA A 430 21.39 4.04 -19.66
CA ALA A 430 20.59 5.24 -19.89
C ALA A 430 19.08 5.00 -19.61
N LYS A 431 18.58 3.80 -19.90
CA LYS A 431 17.20 3.34 -19.63
C LYS A 431 16.93 3.14 -18.13
N GLU A 432 17.89 2.66 -17.33
CA GLU A 432 17.73 2.62 -15.87
C GLU A 432 17.87 4.00 -15.21
N GLU A 433 18.71 4.91 -15.76
CA GLU A 433 18.74 6.32 -15.34
C GLU A 433 17.40 7.01 -15.63
N LEU A 434 16.83 6.82 -16.84
CA LEU A 434 15.50 7.31 -17.24
C LEU A 434 14.41 6.84 -16.28
N LYS A 435 14.34 5.52 -16.00
CA LYS A 435 13.39 4.94 -15.03
C LYS A 435 13.55 5.55 -13.64
N THR A 436 14.80 5.81 -13.21
CA THR A 436 15.09 6.39 -11.90
C THR A 436 14.61 7.83 -11.83
N LYS A 437 15.01 8.69 -12.78
CA LYS A 437 14.54 10.09 -12.89
C LYS A 437 13.01 10.18 -12.94
N LEU A 438 12.37 9.38 -13.79
CA LEU A 438 10.90 9.32 -13.91
C LEU A 438 10.24 8.97 -12.56
N LYS A 439 10.75 7.95 -11.86
CA LYS A 439 10.23 7.52 -10.56
C LYS A 439 10.40 8.56 -9.46
N GLU A 440 11.48 9.35 -9.49
CA GLU A 440 11.70 10.44 -8.53
C GLU A 440 10.82 11.66 -8.85
N LEU A 441 10.71 12.07 -10.11
CA LEU A 441 9.81 13.14 -10.55
C LEU A 441 8.34 12.82 -10.27
N LEU A 442 7.89 11.58 -10.51
CA LEU A 442 6.55 11.13 -10.14
C LEU A 442 6.36 11.09 -8.62
N ARG A 443 7.37 10.71 -7.83
CA ARG A 443 7.31 10.77 -6.36
C ARG A 443 7.16 12.21 -5.87
N GLU A 444 7.84 13.16 -6.50
CA GLU A 444 7.84 14.58 -6.10
C GLU A 444 6.56 15.31 -6.55
N LYS A 445 6.09 15.10 -7.79
CA LYS A 445 4.76 15.58 -8.23
C LYS A 445 3.64 15.09 -7.32
N ASN A 446 3.74 13.86 -6.83
CA ASN A 446 2.72 13.26 -5.95
C ASN A 446 2.83 13.68 -4.47
N ASP A 447 3.85 14.43 -4.05
CA ASP A 447 4.05 14.91 -2.67
C ASP A 447 3.75 16.42 -2.57
N VAL A 448 2.49 16.77 -2.31
CA VAL A 448 2.00 18.16 -2.37
C VAL A 448 2.68 19.08 -1.35
N PHE A 449 3.22 18.53 -0.24
CA PHE A 449 4.04 19.29 0.71
C PHE A 449 5.40 19.71 0.15
N ASN A 450 5.87 19.05 -0.91
CA ASN A 450 7.09 19.37 -1.65
C ASN A 450 6.84 20.14 -2.95
N SER A 451 5.59 20.35 -3.36
CA SER A 451 5.24 21.24 -4.49
C SER A 451 5.80 22.65 -4.34
N GLU A 452 5.87 23.40 -5.45
CA GLU A 452 6.29 24.80 -5.45
C GLU A 452 5.16 25.75 -5.04
N ASN A 453 3.91 25.41 -5.41
CA ASN A 453 2.69 26.14 -5.06
C ASN A 453 1.80 25.29 -4.14
N PRO A 454 2.00 25.33 -2.81
CA PRO A 454 1.07 24.69 -1.88
C PRO A 454 -0.27 25.44 -1.87
N GLU A 455 -1.37 24.73 -2.09
CA GLU A 455 -2.73 25.29 -1.97
C GLU A 455 -2.99 25.80 -0.54
N GLU A 456 -3.72 26.91 -0.41
CA GLU A 456 -4.14 27.39 0.91
C GLU A 456 -5.30 26.53 1.45
N ASP A 457 -5.14 25.98 2.66
CA ASP A 457 -6.26 25.40 3.40
C ASP A 457 -7.27 26.51 3.73
N LYS A 458 -8.37 26.55 2.98
CA LYS A 458 -9.49 27.49 3.22
C LYS A 458 -10.33 27.11 4.44
N VAL A 459 -10.37 25.82 4.80
CA VAL A 459 -11.21 25.32 5.91
C VAL A 459 -10.61 25.72 7.25
N LYS A 460 -9.27 25.62 7.38
CA LYS A 460 -8.51 26.02 8.58
C LYS A 460 -9.05 25.31 9.83
N LEU A 461 -8.99 23.99 9.81
CA LEU A 461 -9.49 23.13 10.88
C LEU A 461 -8.85 23.49 12.23
N GLY A 462 -9.67 23.83 13.22
CA GLY A 462 -9.24 24.24 14.56
C GLY A 462 -9.13 25.75 14.77
N GLU A 463 -9.34 26.58 13.74
CA GLU A 463 -9.57 28.03 13.88
C GLU A 463 -11.08 28.32 13.95
N PRO A 464 -11.56 29.28 14.78
CA PRO A 464 -12.99 29.60 14.90
C PRO A 464 -13.68 29.77 13.54
N GLY A 465 -14.86 29.17 13.37
CA GLY A 465 -15.56 29.11 12.08
C GLY A 465 -15.16 27.95 11.16
N TRP A 466 -14.38 26.96 11.65
CA TRP A 466 -13.87 25.85 10.83
C TRP A 466 -14.97 24.95 10.27
N LYS A 467 -16.09 24.85 10.98
CA LYS A 467 -17.20 23.96 10.62
C LYS A 467 -18.03 24.55 9.49
N GLU A 468 -18.21 25.87 9.54
CA GLU A 468 -18.92 26.66 8.57
C GLU A 468 -18.15 26.67 7.24
N ARG A 469 -16.85 26.98 7.27
CA ARG A 469 -15.96 26.93 6.10
C ARG A 469 -15.85 25.53 5.48
N TYR A 470 -16.03 24.48 6.28
CA TYR A 470 -16.05 23.10 5.77
C TYR A 470 -17.30 22.81 4.93
N TYR A 471 -18.49 23.17 5.42
CA TYR A 471 -19.73 22.92 4.67
C TYR A 471 -19.87 23.80 3.42
N ASP A 472 -19.36 25.04 3.43
CA ASP A 472 -19.23 25.87 2.22
C ASP A 472 -18.24 25.24 1.21
N GLU A 473 -16.97 25.05 1.58
CA GLU A 473 -15.94 24.60 0.62
C GLU A 473 -16.10 23.14 0.15
N LYS A 474 -16.69 22.25 0.96
CA LYS A 474 -16.80 20.81 0.64
C LYS A 474 -18.19 20.36 0.19
N PHE A 475 -19.25 21.13 0.49
CA PHE A 475 -20.62 20.81 0.09
C PHE A 475 -21.32 21.94 -0.69
N SER A 476 -20.66 23.08 -0.92
CA SER A 476 -21.22 24.28 -1.57
C SER A 476 -22.41 24.90 -0.83
N ALA A 477 -22.54 24.66 0.48
CA ALA A 477 -23.64 25.15 1.32
C ALA A 477 -23.33 26.55 1.86
N LYS A 478 -24.07 27.57 1.41
CA LYS A 478 -23.69 28.98 1.59
C LYS A 478 -24.58 29.77 2.55
N THR A 479 -25.85 29.40 2.67
CA THR A 479 -26.72 29.94 3.72
C THR A 479 -26.79 29.00 4.92
N PRO A 480 -27.05 29.49 6.15
CA PRO A 480 -27.25 28.64 7.31
C PRO A 480 -28.32 27.57 7.11
N GLU A 481 -29.39 27.89 6.38
CA GLU A 481 -30.49 26.99 6.07
C GLU A 481 -30.06 25.85 5.12
N GLU A 482 -29.28 26.18 4.07
CA GLU A 482 -28.66 25.17 3.19
C GLU A 482 -27.71 24.27 3.97
N MET A 483 -26.89 24.85 4.86
CA MET A 483 -25.89 24.14 5.67
C MET A 483 -26.53 23.17 6.65
N ASP A 484 -27.60 23.56 7.33
CA ASP A 484 -28.32 22.69 8.26
C ASP A 484 -29.11 21.61 7.51
N GLN A 485 -29.74 21.93 6.36
CA GLN A 485 -30.39 20.93 5.51
C GLN A 485 -29.39 19.88 5.00
N ILE A 486 -28.24 20.32 4.48
CA ILE A 486 -27.18 19.44 3.98
C ILE A 486 -26.57 18.63 5.11
N ARG A 487 -26.28 19.22 6.28
CA ARG A 487 -25.78 18.48 7.44
C ARG A 487 -26.73 17.34 7.84
N ASN A 488 -28.04 17.59 7.86
CA ASN A 488 -29.03 16.58 8.26
C ASN A 488 -29.12 15.42 7.27
N ASP A 489 -29.13 15.68 5.96
CA ASP A 489 -29.13 14.61 4.93
C ASP A 489 -27.77 13.88 4.91
N VAL A 490 -26.65 14.58 5.06
CA VAL A 490 -25.31 13.98 5.20
C VAL A 490 -25.23 13.04 6.42
N VAL A 491 -25.74 13.44 7.58
CA VAL A 491 -25.79 12.61 8.79
C VAL A 491 -26.71 11.39 8.59
N LEU A 492 -27.88 11.56 7.98
CA LEU A 492 -28.77 10.46 7.61
C LEU A 492 -28.05 9.45 6.70
N LYS A 493 -27.45 9.91 5.59
CA LYS A 493 -26.79 9.02 4.62
C LYS A 493 -25.51 8.38 5.18
N TYR A 494 -24.80 9.04 6.09
CA TYR A 494 -23.65 8.43 6.75
C TYR A 494 -24.10 7.34 7.74
N THR A 495 -25.19 7.57 8.47
CA THR A 495 -25.76 6.59 9.42
C THR A 495 -26.41 5.40 8.71
N GLU A 496 -27.09 5.63 7.57
CA GLU A 496 -27.46 4.56 6.63
C GLU A 496 -26.23 3.73 6.24
N GLY A 497 -25.13 4.38 5.86
CA GLY A 497 -23.91 3.68 5.48
C GLY A 497 -23.29 2.85 6.60
N LEU A 498 -23.25 3.35 7.83
CA LEU A 498 -22.75 2.58 8.98
C LEU A 498 -23.59 1.31 9.21
N CYS A 499 -24.92 1.41 9.05
CA CYS A 499 -25.81 0.24 9.11
C CYS A 499 -25.63 -0.70 7.92
N TRP A 500 -25.44 -0.17 6.70
CA TRP A 500 -25.20 -0.95 5.48
C TRP A 500 -23.89 -1.74 5.57
N VAL A 501 -22.80 -1.13 6.05
CA VAL A 501 -21.49 -1.79 6.21
C VAL A 501 -21.55 -2.86 7.30
N MET A 502 -22.17 -2.59 8.45
CA MET A 502 -22.36 -3.61 9.50
C MET A 502 -23.16 -4.81 8.97
N HIS A 503 -24.25 -4.57 8.24
CA HIS A 503 -25.01 -5.64 7.61
C HIS A 503 -24.18 -6.40 6.55
N TYR A 504 -23.40 -5.70 5.71
CA TYR A 504 -22.58 -6.33 4.66
C TYR A 504 -21.48 -7.23 5.25
N TYR A 505 -20.90 -6.83 6.37
CA TYR A 505 -19.91 -7.60 7.11
C TYR A 505 -20.52 -8.85 7.76
N TYR A 506 -21.66 -8.74 8.47
CA TYR A 506 -22.19 -9.84 9.31
C TYR A 506 -23.21 -10.74 8.61
N GLU A 507 -24.08 -10.20 7.75
CA GLU A 507 -25.15 -10.97 7.08
C GLU A 507 -24.98 -11.00 5.55
N GLY A 508 -24.25 -10.05 4.96
CA GLY A 508 -24.08 -9.89 3.52
C GLY A 508 -24.90 -8.71 2.98
N VAL A 509 -24.93 -8.55 1.65
CA VAL A 509 -25.50 -7.37 0.99
C VAL A 509 -26.97 -7.16 1.36
N CYS A 510 -27.30 -6.06 2.06
CA CYS A 510 -28.68 -5.63 2.31
C CYS A 510 -29.26 -4.75 1.20
N SER A 511 -28.42 -4.13 0.38
CA SER A 511 -28.82 -3.47 -0.87
C SER A 511 -27.67 -3.43 -1.87
N TRP A 512 -27.92 -3.92 -3.09
CA TRP A 512 -27.00 -3.80 -4.22
C TRP A 512 -26.97 -2.38 -4.81
N GLN A 513 -28.01 -1.57 -4.57
CA GLN A 513 -28.23 -0.26 -5.19
C GLN A 513 -27.90 0.92 -4.27
N TRP A 514 -27.87 0.71 -2.96
CA TRP A 514 -27.47 1.74 -1.99
C TRP A 514 -26.02 2.18 -2.18
N PHE A 515 -25.76 3.47 -1.96
CA PHE A 515 -24.45 4.10 -1.97
C PHE A 515 -24.49 5.39 -1.13
N TYR A 516 -23.36 5.79 -0.58
CA TYR A 516 -23.21 7.10 0.05
C TYR A 516 -23.09 8.18 -1.06
N PRO A 517 -23.94 9.23 -1.09
CA PRO A 517 -24.04 10.13 -2.24
C PRO A 517 -23.10 11.34 -2.20
N TYR A 518 -22.28 11.50 -1.17
CA TYR A 518 -21.33 12.62 -1.03
C TYR A 518 -19.87 12.15 -1.11
N HIS A 519 -18.95 13.06 -1.42
CA HIS A 519 -17.52 12.77 -1.42
C HIS A 519 -16.91 12.78 0.00
N TYR A 520 -17.53 13.49 0.96
CA TYR A 520 -16.98 13.72 2.30
C TYR A 520 -17.95 13.31 3.42
N ALA A 521 -17.43 13.07 4.62
CA ALA A 521 -18.17 12.68 5.80
C ALA A 521 -18.59 13.90 6.67
N PRO A 522 -19.65 13.80 7.48
CA PRO A 522 -19.93 14.78 8.55
C PRO A 522 -18.87 14.72 9.65
N PHE A 523 -18.89 15.69 10.57
CA PHE A 523 -18.08 15.64 11.80
C PHE A 523 -18.72 14.70 12.85
N ALA A 524 -17.94 14.22 13.82
CA ALA A 524 -18.46 13.41 14.93
C ALA A 524 -19.51 14.19 15.75
N SER A 525 -19.30 15.50 15.91
CA SER A 525 -20.26 16.38 16.58
C SER A 525 -21.56 16.64 15.80
N ASP A 526 -21.66 16.27 14.52
CA ASP A 526 -22.89 16.38 13.72
C ASP A 526 -23.82 15.17 13.86
N LEU A 527 -23.31 13.99 14.21
CA LEU A 527 -24.15 12.80 14.39
C LEU A 527 -25.00 12.91 15.67
N LYS A 528 -26.22 13.42 15.50
CA LYS A 528 -27.23 13.68 16.53
C LYS A 528 -28.61 13.25 16.07
N ASP A 529 -29.53 13.11 17.03
CA ASP A 529 -30.93 12.73 16.81
C ASP A 529 -31.07 11.39 16.05
N LEU A 530 -30.08 10.50 16.20
CA LEU A 530 -29.96 9.26 15.45
C LEU A 530 -31.03 8.24 15.86
N GLU A 531 -31.48 8.28 17.12
CA GLU A 531 -32.54 7.39 17.62
C GLU A 531 -33.87 7.56 16.86
N GLY A 532 -34.11 8.72 16.25
CA GLY A 532 -35.28 8.97 15.40
C GLY A 532 -35.20 8.39 13.98
N LEU A 533 -34.06 7.83 13.56
CA LEU A 533 -33.82 7.46 12.16
C LEU A 533 -34.33 6.05 11.82
N SER A 534 -35.42 5.97 11.07
CA SER A 534 -35.98 4.72 10.55
C SER A 534 -35.23 4.23 9.29
N ILE A 535 -34.07 3.60 9.49
CA ILE A 535 -33.23 3.04 8.40
C ILE A 535 -33.78 1.69 7.92
N SER A 536 -33.94 1.54 6.60
CA SER A 536 -34.31 0.27 5.95
C SER A 536 -33.70 0.16 4.55
N PHE A 537 -33.48 -1.07 4.07
CA PHE A 537 -32.79 -1.35 2.81
C PHE A 537 -33.62 -2.23 1.89
N THR A 538 -33.69 -1.84 0.61
CA THR A 538 -34.23 -2.69 -0.47
C THR A 538 -33.08 -3.44 -1.13
N LEU A 539 -33.11 -4.77 -1.09
CA LEU A 539 -32.05 -5.63 -1.62
C LEU A 539 -31.72 -5.32 -3.08
N GLY A 540 -32.75 -5.26 -3.93
CA GLY A 540 -32.59 -5.12 -5.38
C GLY A 540 -31.84 -6.30 -5.98
N SER A 541 -31.06 -6.03 -7.03
CA SER A 541 -30.24 -7.02 -7.73
C SER A 541 -28.85 -6.44 -8.08
N PRO A 542 -27.81 -7.29 -8.21
CA PRO A 542 -26.52 -6.85 -8.73
C PRO A 542 -26.65 -6.34 -10.18
N PHE A 543 -25.77 -5.42 -10.57
CA PHE A 543 -25.69 -4.96 -11.95
C PHE A 543 -25.32 -6.12 -12.91
N LYS A 544 -25.66 -5.98 -14.18
CA LYS A 544 -25.07 -6.84 -15.23
C LYS A 544 -23.59 -6.46 -15.40
N PRO A 545 -22.68 -7.39 -15.76
CA PRO A 545 -21.25 -7.09 -15.85
C PRO A 545 -20.92 -5.87 -16.73
N PHE A 546 -21.54 -5.73 -17.91
CA PHE A 546 -21.33 -4.57 -18.78
C PHE A 546 -21.86 -3.25 -18.17
N ASN A 547 -22.94 -3.29 -17.39
CA ASN A 547 -23.43 -2.12 -16.65
C ASN A 547 -22.46 -1.74 -15.53
N GLN A 548 -21.82 -2.72 -14.87
CA GLN A 548 -20.73 -2.43 -13.93
C GLN A 548 -19.56 -1.78 -14.66
N LEU A 549 -19.07 -2.37 -15.77
CA LEU A 549 -17.92 -1.84 -16.53
C LEU A 549 -18.13 -0.37 -16.92
N LEU A 550 -19.29 0.00 -17.48
CA LEU A 550 -19.65 1.40 -17.74
C LEU A 550 -19.66 2.26 -16.47
N GLY A 551 -20.18 1.73 -15.36
CA GLY A 551 -20.20 2.40 -14.07
C GLY A 551 -18.84 2.57 -13.38
N VAL A 552 -17.77 1.92 -13.85
CA VAL A 552 -16.44 1.95 -13.19
C VAL A 552 -15.25 2.31 -14.10
N PHE A 553 -15.37 2.24 -15.42
CA PHE A 553 -14.24 2.52 -16.33
C PHE A 553 -14.13 3.99 -16.75
N PRO A 554 -12.91 4.54 -16.84
CA PRO A 554 -12.65 5.74 -17.64
C PRO A 554 -12.68 5.40 -19.14
N ALA A 555 -12.88 6.41 -20.00
CA ALA A 555 -12.97 6.23 -21.45
C ALA A 555 -11.74 5.53 -22.08
N ALA A 556 -10.54 5.68 -21.50
CA ALA A 556 -9.32 4.99 -21.92
C ALA A 556 -9.44 3.44 -21.88
N SER A 557 -10.17 2.90 -20.91
CA SER A 557 -10.40 1.45 -20.76
C SER A 557 -11.61 0.95 -21.58
N SER A 558 -12.23 1.81 -22.41
CA SER A 558 -13.36 1.42 -23.28
C SER A 558 -13.02 0.27 -24.25
N HIS A 559 -11.75 0.07 -24.59
CA HIS A 559 -11.30 -1.05 -25.42
C HIS A 559 -11.70 -2.43 -24.85
N ALA A 560 -11.85 -2.57 -23.53
CA ALA A 560 -12.26 -3.80 -22.86
C ALA A 560 -13.79 -4.04 -22.82
N LEU A 561 -14.59 -3.12 -23.38
CA LEU A 561 -16.03 -3.29 -23.64
C LEU A 561 -16.28 -3.72 -25.10
N PRO A 562 -17.45 -4.32 -25.41
CA PRO A 562 -17.88 -4.58 -26.79
C PRO A 562 -18.05 -3.27 -27.58
N GLU A 563 -17.80 -3.30 -28.89
CA GLU A 563 -17.64 -2.12 -29.74
C GLU A 563 -18.77 -1.08 -29.63
N GLN A 564 -20.02 -1.53 -29.58
CA GLN A 564 -21.21 -0.68 -29.50
C GLN A 564 -21.27 0.12 -28.19
N TYR A 565 -20.77 -0.44 -27.09
CA TYR A 565 -20.72 0.23 -25.78
C TYR A 565 -19.59 1.27 -25.69
N ARG A 566 -18.50 1.10 -26.45
CA ARG A 566 -17.36 2.04 -26.43
C ARG A 566 -17.78 3.46 -26.79
N LYS A 567 -18.65 3.58 -27.80
CA LYS A 567 -19.20 4.86 -28.27
C LYS A 567 -19.92 5.63 -27.17
N LEU A 568 -20.55 4.96 -26.21
CA LEU A 568 -21.20 5.62 -25.07
C LEU A 568 -20.22 6.36 -24.14
N MET A 569 -18.93 6.01 -24.18
CA MET A 569 -17.87 6.62 -23.37
C MET A 569 -17.04 7.66 -24.13
N THR A 570 -17.18 7.75 -25.46
CA THR A 570 -16.26 8.53 -26.33
C THR A 570 -16.95 9.43 -27.35
N ASP A 571 -18.23 9.20 -27.67
CA ASP A 571 -19.00 10.06 -28.57
C ASP A 571 -19.47 11.32 -27.82
N PRO A 572 -19.13 12.55 -28.26
CA PRO A 572 -19.62 13.80 -27.64
C PRO A 572 -21.15 13.92 -27.61
N ASN A 573 -21.87 13.14 -28.41
CA ASN A 573 -23.32 13.10 -28.48
C ASN A 573 -23.93 11.97 -27.60
N SER A 574 -23.10 11.20 -26.88
CA SER A 574 -23.58 10.15 -25.98
C SER A 574 -24.42 10.73 -24.84
N PRO A 575 -25.59 10.16 -24.51
CA PRO A 575 -26.46 10.64 -23.44
C PRO A 575 -25.89 10.41 -22.02
N ILE A 576 -24.66 9.91 -21.92
CA ILE A 576 -23.91 9.70 -20.67
C ILE A 576 -22.45 10.16 -20.76
N ILE A 577 -22.11 11.03 -21.71
CA ILE A 577 -20.71 11.52 -21.90
C ILE A 577 -20.20 12.34 -20.70
N ASP A 578 -21.12 12.97 -19.96
CA ASP A 578 -20.85 13.70 -18.70
C ASP A 578 -20.25 12.80 -17.60
N PHE A 579 -20.42 11.48 -17.71
CA PHE A 579 -19.81 10.51 -16.80
C PHE A 579 -18.37 10.11 -17.19
N TYR A 580 -17.84 10.59 -18.32
CA TYR A 580 -16.47 10.26 -18.76
C TYR A 580 -15.66 11.53 -19.08
N PRO A 581 -15.51 12.47 -18.11
CA PRO A 581 -14.72 13.67 -18.31
C PRO A 581 -13.24 13.33 -18.57
N THR A 582 -12.61 14.08 -19.47
CA THR A 582 -11.19 13.91 -19.84
C THR A 582 -10.22 14.39 -18.75
N ASP A 583 -10.67 15.29 -17.88
CA ASP A 583 -9.94 15.72 -16.68
C ASP A 583 -10.92 15.91 -15.50
N PHE A 584 -10.40 15.78 -14.28
CA PHE A 584 -11.18 15.83 -13.04
C PHE A 584 -10.39 16.45 -11.89
N GLU A 585 -11.11 17.14 -11.01
CA GLU A 585 -10.54 17.83 -9.85
C GLU A 585 -10.22 16.83 -8.72
N VAL A 586 -9.06 17.01 -8.08
CA VAL A 586 -8.54 16.12 -7.03
C VAL A 586 -8.31 16.94 -5.76
N ASP A 587 -9.31 17.01 -4.90
CA ASP A 587 -9.26 17.80 -3.67
C ASP A 587 -8.47 17.09 -2.57
N MET A 588 -7.21 17.50 -2.42
CA MET A 588 -6.22 16.97 -1.49
C MET A 588 -6.71 16.81 -0.04
N ASN A 589 -7.69 17.61 0.41
CA ASN A 589 -8.30 17.56 1.73
C ASN A 589 -7.29 17.37 2.90
N GLY A 590 -6.18 18.12 2.84
CA GLY A 590 -5.10 18.09 3.83
C GLY A 590 -4.17 16.87 3.80
N LYS A 591 -4.38 15.89 2.91
CA LYS A 591 -3.51 14.71 2.77
C LYS A 591 -2.21 15.07 2.05
N ARG A 592 -1.12 14.41 2.42
CA ARG A 592 0.22 14.69 1.86
C ARG A 592 0.38 14.28 0.41
N TYR A 593 -0.22 13.16 0.01
CA TYR A 593 0.03 12.53 -1.29
C TYR A 593 -1.25 12.29 -2.09
N SER A 594 -1.19 12.52 -3.40
CA SER A 594 -2.30 12.42 -4.37
C SER A 594 -3.10 11.10 -4.33
N TRP A 595 -2.44 9.96 -4.17
CA TRP A 595 -3.07 8.64 -4.05
C TRP A 595 -3.94 8.45 -2.80
N GLN A 596 -3.88 9.35 -1.82
CA GLN A 596 -4.72 9.33 -0.59
C GLN A 596 -6.04 10.08 -0.74
N VAL A 597 -6.44 10.45 -1.96
CA VAL A 597 -7.36 11.57 -2.22
C VAL A 597 -8.59 11.16 -3.02
N LEU A 598 -9.69 11.88 -2.80
CA LEU A 598 -10.96 11.71 -3.49
C LEU A 598 -10.91 12.32 -4.92
N VAL A 599 -11.61 11.70 -5.86
CA VAL A 599 -11.83 12.24 -7.21
C VAL A 599 -13.21 12.89 -7.24
N LYS A 600 -13.26 14.23 -7.35
CA LYS A 600 -14.52 14.95 -7.57
C LYS A 600 -15.10 14.55 -8.95
N ASN A 601 -16.41 14.68 -9.10
CA ASN A 601 -17.18 14.37 -10.32
C ASN A 601 -17.27 12.87 -10.69
N THR A 602 -16.82 11.94 -9.83
CA THR A 602 -17.00 10.48 -10.05
C THR A 602 -18.16 9.84 -9.27
N VAL A 603 -18.92 10.59 -8.48
CA VAL A 603 -20.22 10.10 -7.99
C VAL A 603 -21.17 9.93 -9.17
N THR A 604 -21.80 8.75 -9.29
CA THR A 604 -22.88 8.55 -10.26
C THR A 604 -24.11 9.33 -9.80
N SER A 605 -24.37 10.47 -10.45
CA SER A 605 -25.55 11.30 -10.22
C SER A 605 -26.85 10.48 -10.22
N LEU A 606 -27.88 10.99 -9.56
CA LEU A 606 -29.24 10.43 -9.48
C LEU A 606 -29.83 10.04 -10.86
N TYR A 607 -29.31 10.61 -11.94
CA TYR A 607 -29.58 10.21 -13.33
C TYR A 607 -29.45 8.70 -13.60
N TYR A 608 -28.43 8.03 -13.07
CA TYR A 608 -28.23 6.59 -13.29
C TYR A 608 -29.41 5.76 -12.74
N GLN A 609 -29.97 6.20 -11.62
CA GLN A 609 -31.13 5.59 -10.96
C GLN A 609 -32.46 5.89 -11.68
N LYS A 610 -32.48 6.91 -12.54
CA LYS A 610 -33.65 7.36 -13.30
C LYS A 610 -33.74 6.78 -14.72
N HIS A 611 -32.62 6.32 -15.29
CA HIS A 611 -32.54 5.87 -16.69
C HIS A 611 -32.05 4.42 -16.92
N PHE A 612 -31.33 3.81 -15.97
CA PHE A 612 -30.85 2.41 -16.12
C PHE A 612 -31.67 1.37 -15.34
N ASN A 613 -32.86 1.75 -14.85
CA ASN A 613 -33.79 0.86 -14.16
C ASN A 613 -34.98 0.53 -15.08
N PRO A 614 -34.91 -0.51 -15.94
CA PRO A 614 -36.09 -1.03 -16.62
C PRO A 614 -37.05 -1.62 -15.58
N SER A 615 -38.33 -1.30 -15.72
CA SER A 615 -39.45 -1.86 -14.96
C SER A 615 -39.64 -3.35 -15.20
#